data_AF-A0AAW7MGQ3-F1
#
_entry.id   AF-A0AAW7MGQ3-F1
#
_cell.length_a   1.000
_cell.length_b   1.000
_cell.length_c   1.000
_cell.angle_alpha   90.00
_cell.angle_beta   90.00
_cell.angle_gamma   90.00
#
_symmetry.space_group_name_H-M   'P 1'
#
loop_
_entity.id
_entity.type
_entity.pdbx_description
1 polymer ?
#
loop_
_entity_poly.entity_id
_entity_poly.type
_entity_poly.pdbx_seq_one_letter_code
_entity_poly.pdbx_strand_id
1 'polypeptide(L)'
;MKISQLGQIAIRNRTPFLLALVAVFQVLDWHSTLSAPAGLTETNGMLVWLGGRIGFALAVSLVKIATIAAVAVWFLFWRKHKGAYEFEFTVCLSVVVLVYGSVIFNNYAQHA
;
A
#
# COMPACT_ATOMS: atom_id res chain seq x y z
N MET A 1 -11.41 -22.18 27.54
CA MET A 1 -11.36 -20.70 27.62
C MET A 1 -10.03 -20.11 27.08
N LYS A 2 -9.58 -20.52 25.87
CA LYS A 2 -8.31 -20.04 25.24
C LYS A 2 -8.52 -19.39 23.86
N ILE A 3 -9.60 -19.75 23.16
CA ILE A 3 -9.92 -19.24 21.81
C ILE A 3 -10.30 -17.74 21.86
N SER A 4 -10.85 -17.25 22.97
CA SER A 4 -11.22 -15.84 23.14
C SER A 4 -10.04 -14.88 23.22
N GLN A 5 -8.89 -15.30 23.75
CA GLN A 5 -7.73 -14.43 23.90
C GLN A 5 -6.95 -14.23 22.60
N LEU A 6 -6.82 -15.27 21.77
CA LEU A 6 -6.22 -15.13 20.43
C LEU A 6 -7.07 -14.26 19.52
N GLY A 7 -8.40 -14.40 19.58
CA GLY A 7 -9.33 -13.51 18.88
C GLY A 7 -9.20 -12.05 19.34
N GLN A 8 -9.10 -11.80 20.65
CA GLN A 8 -8.88 -10.45 21.18
C GLN A 8 -7.51 -9.86 20.82
N ILE A 9 -6.44 -10.66 20.79
CA ILE A 9 -5.10 -10.22 20.34
C ILE A 9 -5.13 -9.89 18.85
N ALA A 10 -5.78 -10.72 18.04
CA ALA A 10 -5.95 -10.49 16.61
C ALA A 10 -6.79 -9.23 16.32
N ILE A 11 -7.80 -8.92 17.16
CA ILE A 11 -8.60 -7.69 17.06
C ILE A 11 -7.79 -6.45 17.49
N ARG A 12 -6.98 -6.58 18.55
CA ARG A 12 -6.20 -5.47 19.13
C ARG A 12 -5.03 -5.01 18.24
N ASN A 13 -4.57 -5.85 17.33
CA ASN A 13 -3.42 -5.57 16.44
C ASN A 13 -3.79 -5.39 14.95
N ARG A 14 -5.06 -5.13 14.62
CA ARG A 14 -5.52 -5.00 13.22
C ARG A 14 -4.89 -3.81 12.49
N THR A 15 -4.96 -2.62 13.07
CA THR A 15 -4.44 -1.39 12.46
C THR A 15 -2.96 -1.47 12.08
N PRO A 16 -2.02 -1.87 12.97
CA PRO A 16 -0.63 -2.00 12.60
C PRO A 16 -0.38 -3.11 11.56
N PHE A 17 -1.15 -4.20 11.61
CA PHE A 17 -1.07 -5.26 10.60
C PHE A 17 -1.52 -4.78 9.21
N LEU A 18 -2.63 -4.05 9.14
CA LEU A 18 -3.13 -3.49 7.88
C LEU A 18 -2.16 -2.44 7.30
N LEU A 19 -1.55 -1.60 8.13
CA LEU A 19 -0.51 -0.67 7.69
C LEU A 19 0.73 -1.39 7.16
N ALA A 20 1.14 -2.49 7.82
CA ALA A 20 2.23 -3.33 7.33
C ALA A 20 1.88 -3.97 5.97
N LEU A 21 0.65 -4.46 5.79
CA LEU A 21 0.18 -4.96 4.50
C LEU A 21 0.21 -3.89 3.41
N VAL A 22 -0.25 -2.67 3.70
CA VAL A 22 -0.16 -1.55 2.75
C VAL A 22 1.29 -1.27 2.36
N ALA A 23 2.23 -1.30 3.31
CA ALA A 23 3.65 -1.13 3.01
C ALA A 23 4.20 -2.25 2.11
N VAL A 24 3.86 -3.52 2.38
CA VAL A 24 4.22 -4.66 1.51
C VAL A 24 3.66 -4.46 0.10
N PHE A 25 2.39 -4.06 0.00
CA PHE A 25 1.74 -3.77 -1.27
C PHE A 25 2.43 -2.61 -2.03
N GLN A 26 2.88 -1.57 -1.34
CA GLN A 26 3.66 -0.50 -1.98
C GLN A 26 4.96 -1.05 -2.61
N VAL A 27 5.64 -1.97 -1.95
CA VAL A 27 6.86 -2.60 -2.47
C VAL A 27 6.55 -3.53 -3.65
N LEU A 28 5.52 -4.37 -3.55
CA LEU A 28 5.12 -5.28 -4.63
C LEU A 28 4.67 -4.51 -5.88
N ASP A 29 3.89 -3.45 -5.71
CA ASP A 29 3.46 -2.62 -6.84
C ASP A 29 4.64 -1.88 -7.49
N TRP A 30 5.59 -1.40 -6.67
CA TRP A 30 6.81 -0.78 -7.17
C TRP A 30 7.65 -1.78 -7.98
N HIS A 31 7.84 -2.99 -7.46
CA HIS A 31 8.49 -4.07 -8.19
C HIS A 31 7.78 -4.36 -9.52
N SER A 32 6.46 -4.62 -9.48
CA SER A 32 5.66 -4.93 -10.67
C SER A 32 5.79 -3.86 -11.74
N THR A 33 5.69 -2.58 -11.35
CA THR A 33 5.78 -1.45 -12.29
C THR A 33 7.14 -1.35 -12.95
N LEU A 34 8.23 -1.60 -12.20
CA LEU A 34 9.59 -1.54 -12.74
C LEU A 34 9.97 -2.77 -13.56
N SER A 35 9.37 -3.93 -13.26
CA SER A 35 9.59 -5.17 -13.99
C SER A 35 8.68 -5.34 -15.21
N ALA A 36 7.80 -4.37 -15.48
CA ALA A 36 6.82 -4.49 -16.54
C ALA A 36 7.49 -4.60 -17.93
N PRO A 37 7.08 -5.57 -18.77
CA PRO A 37 7.55 -5.69 -20.15
C PRO A 37 7.37 -4.42 -20.97
N ALA A 38 8.33 -4.16 -21.88
CA ALA A 38 8.24 -3.08 -22.85
C ALA A 38 7.04 -3.29 -23.78
N GLY A 39 5.94 -2.59 -23.52
CA GLY A 39 4.68 -2.73 -24.26
C GLY A 39 3.43 -2.52 -23.40
N LEU A 40 3.53 -2.75 -22.09
CA LEU A 40 2.49 -2.32 -21.15
C LEU A 40 2.52 -0.81 -21.00
N THR A 41 1.39 -0.16 -21.27
CA THR A 41 1.29 1.29 -21.25
C THR A 41 0.87 1.74 -19.85
N GLU A 42 1.71 2.54 -19.20
CA GLU A 42 1.31 3.23 -17.96
C GLU A 42 0.14 4.17 -18.28
N THR A 43 -0.98 3.97 -17.60
CA THR A 43 -2.21 4.78 -17.81
C THR A 43 -2.22 6.04 -16.95
N ASN A 44 -1.35 6.12 -15.94
CA ASN A 44 -1.22 7.30 -15.11
C ASN A 44 -0.50 8.44 -15.84
N GLY A 45 -1.27 9.40 -16.36
CA GLY A 45 -0.74 10.55 -17.11
C GLY A 45 0.28 11.40 -16.36
N MET A 46 0.21 11.44 -15.01
CA MET A 46 1.22 12.13 -14.20
C MET A 46 2.57 11.41 -14.25
N LEU A 47 2.57 10.08 -14.10
CA LEU A 47 3.79 9.27 -14.18
C LEU A 47 4.40 9.29 -15.58
N VAL A 48 3.57 9.25 -16.63
CA VAL A 48 4.03 9.38 -18.02
C VAL A 48 4.69 10.74 -18.24
N TRP A 49 4.05 11.82 -17.79
CA TRP A 49 4.59 13.18 -17.94
C TRP A 49 5.89 13.40 -17.16
N LEU A 50 5.97 12.93 -15.91
CA LEU A 50 7.20 12.99 -15.12
C LEU A 50 8.29 12.10 -15.73
N GLY A 51 7.92 10.89 -16.13
CA GLY A 51 8.82 9.92 -16.75
C GLY A 51 9.46 10.45 -18.02
N GLY A 52 8.73 11.22 -18.82
CA GLY A 52 9.27 11.90 -20.00
C GLY A 52 10.32 12.98 -19.71
N ARG A 53 10.42 13.46 -18.45
CA ARG A 53 11.38 14.51 -18.06
C ARG A 53 12.61 13.98 -17.32
N ILE A 54 12.42 13.03 -16.42
CA ILE A 54 13.47 12.57 -15.50
C ILE A 54 13.75 11.06 -15.61
N GLY A 55 13.06 10.37 -16.53
CA GLY A 55 13.10 8.92 -16.67
C GLY A 55 11.99 8.25 -15.86
N PHE A 56 11.30 7.28 -16.49
CA PHE A 56 10.12 6.61 -15.92
C PHE A 56 10.43 5.91 -14.60
N ALA A 57 11.52 5.13 -14.55
CA ALA A 57 11.91 4.41 -13.34
C ALA A 57 12.17 5.35 -12.16
N LEU A 58 12.78 6.51 -12.41
CA LEU A 58 13.04 7.51 -11.38
C LEU A 58 11.75 8.19 -10.93
N ALA A 59 10.88 8.57 -11.86
CA ALA A 59 9.58 9.17 -11.56
C ALA A 59 8.71 8.24 -10.68
N VAL A 60 8.60 6.97 -11.05
CA VAL A 60 7.87 5.95 -10.27
C VAL A 60 8.49 5.82 -8.87
N SER A 61 9.82 5.72 -8.79
CA SER A 61 10.53 5.56 -7.52
C SER A 61 10.29 6.73 -6.55
N LEU A 62 10.31 7.97 -7.04
CA LEU A 62 10.05 9.15 -6.23
C LEU A 62 8.62 9.16 -5.69
N VAL A 63 7.63 8.85 -6.54
CA VAL A 63 6.23 8.75 -6.12
C VAL A 63 6.06 7.67 -5.05
N LYS A 64 6.70 6.50 -5.23
CA LYS A 64 6.64 5.39 -4.27
C LYS A 64 7.28 5.74 -2.93
N ILE A 65 8.42 6.42 -2.94
CA ILE A 65 9.06 6.89 -1.71
C ILE A 65 8.15 7.90 -0.98
N ALA A 66 7.54 8.83 -1.72
CA ALA A 66 6.61 9.81 -1.15
C ALA A 66 5.37 9.13 -0.54
N THR A 67 4.80 8.12 -1.20
CA THR A 67 3.64 7.39 -0.65
C THR A 67 4.02 6.54 0.57
N ILE A 68 5.18 5.88 0.57
CA ILE A 68 5.69 5.15 1.76
C ILE A 68 5.90 6.11 2.93
N ALA A 69 6.46 7.30 2.68
CA ALA A 69 6.62 8.33 3.71
C ALA A 69 5.26 8.79 4.25
N ALA A 70 4.25 8.97 3.39
CA ALA A 70 2.90 9.31 3.81
C ALA A 70 2.27 8.20 4.69
N VAL A 71 2.46 6.93 4.34
CA VAL A 71 2.02 5.80 5.18
C VAL A 71 2.73 5.80 6.54
N ALA A 72 4.03 6.11 6.58
CA ALA A 72 4.77 6.23 7.83
C ALA A 72 4.25 7.39 8.70
N VAL A 73 3.98 8.55 8.10
CA VAL A 73 3.36 9.69 8.80
C VAL A 73 1.98 9.31 9.34
N TRP A 74 1.17 8.61 8.55
CA TRP A 74 -0.13 8.12 9.00
C TRP A 74 0.04 7.14 10.16
N PHE A 75 0.97 6.18 10.10
CA PHE A 75 1.24 5.28 11.22
C PHE A 75 1.61 6.03 12.51
N LEU A 76 2.46 7.06 12.41
CA LEU A 76 2.80 7.91 13.55
C LEU A 76 1.58 8.69 14.08
N PHE A 77 0.74 9.19 13.18
CA PHE A 77 -0.51 9.88 13.53
C PHE A 77 -1.48 8.95 14.26
N TRP A 78 -1.69 7.73 13.75
CA TRP A 78 -2.48 6.70 14.41
C TRP A 78 -1.91 6.37 15.79
N ARG A 79 -0.60 6.17 15.90
CA ARG A 79 0.07 5.84 17.17
C ARG A 79 -0.16 6.92 18.23
N LYS A 80 -0.23 8.20 17.82
CA LYS A 80 -0.53 9.33 18.70
C LYS A 80 -1.99 9.36 19.17
N HIS A 81 -2.93 8.87 18.36
CA HIS A 81 -4.37 8.88 18.65
C HIS A 81 -4.95 7.49 18.94
N LYS A 82 -4.09 6.59 19.44
CA LYS A 82 -4.46 5.20 19.72
C LYS A 82 -5.64 5.15 20.68
N GLY A 83 -6.69 4.42 20.28
CA GLY A 83 -7.92 4.26 21.07
C GLY A 83 -9.05 5.27 20.79
N ALA A 84 -8.82 6.34 20.02
CA ALA A 84 -9.88 7.30 19.67
C ALA A 84 -10.64 6.93 18.37
N TYR A 85 -9.95 6.37 17.38
CA TYR A 85 -10.50 6.13 16.02
C TYR A 85 -10.09 4.76 15.44
N GLU A 86 -9.91 3.75 16.29
CA GLU A 86 -9.40 2.43 15.86
C GLU A 86 -10.31 1.76 14.82
N PHE A 87 -11.63 1.92 14.94
CA PHE A 87 -12.59 1.31 14.03
C PHE A 87 -12.53 1.96 12.65
N GLU A 88 -12.57 3.28 12.61
CA GLU A 88 -12.52 4.08 11.39
C GLU A 88 -11.21 3.84 10.63
N PHE A 89 -10.08 3.84 11.35
CA PHE A 89 -8.80 3.49 10.73
C PHE A 89 -8.79 2.07 10.19
N THR A 90 -9.31 1.10 10.95
CA THR A 90 -9.36 -0.30 10.51
C THR A 90 -10.23 -0.44 9.26
N VAL A 91 -11.41 0.16 9.20
CA VAL A 91 -12.31 0.10 8.04
C VAL A 91 -11.67 0.73 6.81
N CYS A 92 -11.15 1.96 6.93
CA CYS A 92 -10.48 2.63 5.81
C CYS A 92 -9.28 1.82 5.30
N LEU A 93 -8.43 1.34 6.21
CA LEU A 93 -7.27 0.53 5.82
C LEU A 93 -7.67 -0.81 5.21
N SER A 94 -8.76 -1.43 5.67
CA SER A 94 -9.26 -2.68 5.09
C SER A 94 -9.71 -2.48 3.65
N VAL A 95 -10.41 -1.37 3.35
CA VAL A 95 -10.79 -1.01 1.99
C VAL A 95 -9.55 -0.78 1.12
N VAL A 96 -8.56 -0.03 1.63
CA VAL A 96 -7.29 0.20 0.92
C VAL A 96 -6.58 -1.11 0.61
N VAL A 97 -6.44 -2.00 1.60
CA VAL A 97 -5.81 -3.32 1.42
C VAL A 97 -6.55 -4.15 0.37
N LEU A 98 -7.88 -4.18 0.40
CA LEU A 98 -8.66 -4.94 -0.59
C LEU A 98 -8.49 -4.40 -2.00
N VAL A 99 -8.77 -3.10 -2.20
CA VAL A 99 -8.70 -2.47 -3.53
C VAL A 99 -7.28 -2.52 -4.08
N TYR A 100 -6.29 -2.15 -3.26
CA TYR A 100 -4.91 -2.11 -3.70
C TYR A 100 -4.33 -3.51 -3.92
N GLY A 101 -4.69 -4.47 -3.07
CA GLY A 101 -4.35 -5.87 -3.26
C GLY A 101 -4.91 -6.43 -4.58
N SER A 102 -6.15 -6.09 -4.94
CA SER A 102 -6.74 -6.49 -6.23
C SER A 102 -5.98 -5.92 -7.43
N VAL A 103 -5.56 -4.66 -7.36
CA VAL A 103 -4.76 -4.02 -8.43
C VAL A 103 -3.42 -4.73 -8.59
N ILE A 104 -2.70 -4.96 -7.49
CA ILE A 104 -1.39 -5.64 -7.53
C ILE A 104 -1.54 -7.07 -8.06
N PHE A 105 -2.54 -7.80 -7.57
CA PHE A 105 -2.80 -9.16 -8.04
C PHE A 105 -3.06 -9.17 -9.55
N ASN A 106 -3.86 -8.24 -10.06
CA ASN A 106 -4.10 -8.10 -11.49
C ASN A 106 -2.81 -7.78 -12.26
N ASN A 107 -1.97 -6.88 -11.75
CA ASN A 107 -0.69 -6.54 -12.38
C ASN A 107 0.22 -7.77 -12.49
N TYR A 108 0.39 -8.53 -11.40
CA TYR A 108 1.17 -9.77 -11.43
C TYR A 108 0.54 -10.86 -12.31
N ALA A 109 -0.78 -10.97 -12.36
CA ALA A 109 -1.46 -11.91 -13.24
C ALA A 109 -1.25 -11.58 -14.74
N GLN A 110 -1.06 -10.31 -15.08
CA GLN A 110 -0.69 -9.89 -16.45
C GLN A 110 0.78 -10.14 -16.79
N HIS A 111 1.62 -10.37 -15.77
CA HIS A 111 3.06 -10.68 -15.94
C HIS A 111 3.37 -12.19 -15.88
N ALA A 112 2.39 -13.04 -15.56
CA ALA A 112 2.51 -14.50 -15.48
C ALA A 112 2.23 -15.17 -16.84
#